data_AF-R7HKK0-F1
#
_entry.id   AF-R7HKK0-F1
#
_cell.length_a   1.000
_cell.length_b   1.000
_cell.length_c   1.000
_cell.angle_alpha   90.00
_cell.angle_beta   90.00
_cell.angle_gamma   90.00
#
_symmetry.space_group_name_H-M   'P 1'
#
loop_
_entity.id
_entity.type
_entity.pdbx_description
1 polymer ?
#
loop_
_entity_poly.entity_id
_entity_poly.type
_entity_poly.pdbx_seq_one_letter_code
_entity_poly.pdbx_strand_id
1 'polypeptide(L)'
;MQILKILLEYIICYALVFLLYYLIFIRKKTKYNKNKVPVEYYYILSLYKLSNKDVNYKRFMYISGFINTFIIVTTYMIVSKLLNKWFWQLLCGIVIIALLIIISYGILGRYYQKNKKHEER
;
A
#
# COMPACT_ATOMS: atom_id res chain seq x y z
N MET A 1 -25.94 -14.65 3.52
CA MET A 1 -26.18 -13.22 3.22
C MET A 1 -25.20 -12.26 3.90
N GLN A 2 -24.84 -12.46 5.18
CA GLN A 2 -23.97 -11.51 5.93
C GLN A 2 -22.55 -11.37 5.36
N ILE A 3 -21.89 -12.48 5.01
CA ILE A 3 -20.53 -12.46 4.39
C ILE A 3 -20.54 -11.67 3.09
N LEU A 4 -21.57 -11.83 2.26
CA LEU A 4 -21.71 -11.15 0.99
C LEU A 4 -21.87 -9.63 1.16
N LYS A 5 -22.57 -9.19 2.23
CA LYS A 5 -22.66 -7.77 2.61
C LYS A 5 -21.29 -7.21 3.03
N ILE A 6 -20.52 -7.95 3.83
CA ILE A 6 -19.17 -7.54 4.25
C ILE A 6 -18.23 -7.43 3.04
N LEU A 7 -18.29 -8.38 2.11
CA LEU A 7 -17.50 -8.33 0.88
C LEU A 7 -17.89 -7.14 0.00
N LEU A 8 -19.20 -6.88 -0.16
CA LEU A 8 -19.67 -5.72 -0.92
C LEU A 8 -19.22 -4.40 -0.29
N GLU A 9 -19.36 -4.27 1.03
CA GLU A 9 -18.88 -3.13 1.81
C GLU A 9 -17.37 -2.93 1.63
N TYR A 10 -16.59 -4.01 1.70
CA TYR A 10 -15.15 -3.97 1.45
C TYR A 10 -14.85 -3.43 0.05
N ILE A 11 -15.51 -3.96 -0.99
CA ILE A 11 -15.28 -3.55 -2.39
C ILE A 11 -15.64 -2.08 -2.59
N ILE A 12 -16.77 -1.63 -2.04
CA ILE A 12 -17.19 -0.23 -2.15
C ILE A 12 -16.21 0.70 -1.42
N CYS A 13 -15.83 0.38 -0.18
CA CYS A 13 -14.83 1.14 0.58
C CYS A 13 -13.49 1.17 -0.16
N TYR A 14 -13.05 0.04 -0.70
CA TYR A 14 -11.82 -0.04 -1.47
C TYR A 14 -11.87 0.85 -2.70
N ALA A 15 -12.93 0.78 -3.49
CA ALA A 15 -13.09 1.60 -4.68
C ALA A 15 -13.08 3.10 -4.35
N LEU A 16 -13.81 3.51 -3.30
CA LEU A 16 -13.88 4.91 -2.87
C LEU A 16 -12.52 5.44 -2.37
N VAL A 17 -11.86 4.70 -1.48
CA VAL A 17 -10.55 5.10 -0.94
C VAL A 17 -9.50 5.11 -2.04
N PHE A 18 -9.50 4.10 -2.93
CA PHE A 18 -8.59 4.06 -4.07
C PHE A 18 -8.79 5.26 -4.99
N LEU A 19 -10.04 5.60 -5.31
CA LEU A 19 -10.36 6.71 -6.19
C LEU A 19 -9.89 8.04 -5.59
N LEU A 20 -10.13 8.27 -4.31
CA LEU A 20 -9.61 9.45 -3.60
C LEU A 20 -8.08 9.49 -3.62
N TYR A 21 -7.43 8.38 -3.25
CA TYR A 21 -5.97 8.28 -3.26
C TYR A 21 -5.40 8.54 -4.66
N TYR A 22 -6.02 7.96 -5.68
CA TYR A 22 -5.63 8.11 -7.07
C TYR A 22 -5.72 9.58 -7.53
N LEU A 23 -6.84 10.25 -7.26
CA LEU A 23 -7.04 11.64 -7.66
C LEU A 23 -6.07 12.61 -6.97
N ILE A 24 -5.81 12.40 -5.67
CA ILE A 24 -4.99 13.30 -4.85
C ILE A 24 -3.50 13.04 -5.07
N PHE A 25 -3.07 11.78 -5.05
CA PHE A 25 -1.65 11.41 -5.00
C PHE A 25 -1.11 10.92 -6.33
N ILE A 26 -1.82 10.04 -7.03
CA ILE A 26 -1.27 9.34 -8.21
C ILE A 26 -1.34 10.24 -9.45
N ARG A 27 -2.54 10.73 -9.79
CA ARG A 27 -2.81 11.46 -11.05
C ARG A 27 -1.85 12.63 -11.29
N LYS A 28 -1.41 13.31 -10.23
CA LYS A 28 -0.53 14.49 -10.31
C LYS A 28 0.96 14.20 -10.12
N LYS A 29 1.34 12.99 -9.68
CA LYS A 29 2.73 12.66 -9.25
C LYS A 29 3.33 11.44 -9.95
N THR A 30 2.83 11.04 -11.12
CA THR A 30 3.39 9.90 -11.88
C THR A 30 4.76 10.16 -12.52
N LYS A 31 5.19 11.43 -12.63
CA LYS A 31 6.54 11.78 -13.10
C LYS A 31 7.48 11.88 -11.90
N TYR A 32 8.65 11.25 -12.01
CA TYR A 32 9.66 11.28 -10.95
C TYR A 32 10.08 12.73 -10.65
N ASN A 33 9.97 13.11 -9.39
CA ASN A 33 10.50 14.35 -8.86
C ASN A 33 11.03 14.05 -7.46
N LYS A 34 12.35 14.21 -7.27
CA LYS A 34 13.07 13.87 -6.04
C LYS A 34 12.41 14.43 -4.76
N ASN A 35 11.76 15.59 -4.86
CA ASN A 35 11.11 16.28 -3.75
C ASN A 35 9.66 15.82 -3.49
N LYS A 36 9.09 14.97 -4.36
CA LYS A 36 7.70 14.47 -4.28
C LYS A 36 7.62 12.95 -4.18
N VAL A 37 8.77 12.29 -3.96
CA VAL A 37 8.87 10.84 -3.82
C VAL A 37 8.27 10.43 -2.46
N PRO A 38 7.33 9.48 -2.42
CA PRO A 38 6.74 9.04 -1.16
C PRO A 38 7.75 8.21 -0.34
N VAL A 39 7.57 8.20 0.98
CA VAL A 39 8.49 7.54 1.92
C VAL A 39 8.59 6.04 1.64
N GLU A 40 7.48 5.40 1.24
CA GLU A 40 7.50 3.96 0.97
C GLU A 40 8.45 3.61 -0.18
N TYR A 41 8.68 4.52 -1.14
CA TYR A 41 9.66 4.29 -2.21
C TYR A 41 11.07 4.15 -1.65
N TYR A 42 11.49 5.07 -0.77
CA TYR A 42 12.79 5.00 -0.12
C TYR A 42 12.92 3.80 0.81
N TYR A 43 11.84 3.41 1.49
CA TYR A 43 11.80 2.20 2.31
C TYR A 43 12.17 0.95 1.51
N ILE A 44 11.59 0.77 0.32
CA ILE A 44 11.90 -0.41 -0.50
C ILE A 44 13.32 -0.32 -1.07
N LEU A 45 13.75 0.87 -1.52
CA LEU A 45 15.11 1.05 -2.05
C LEU A 45 16.18 0.66 -1.03
N SER A 46 16.04 1.13 0.21
CA SER A 46 17.01 0.87 1.28
C SER A 46 16.98 -0.59 1.73
N LEU A 47 15.78 -1.14 1.99
CA LEU A 47 15.63 -2.49 2.53
C LEU A 47 16.07 -3.58 1.54
N TYR A 48 15.85 -3.36 0.24
CA TYR A 48 16.15 -4.35 -0.80
C TYR A 48 17.42 -4.05 -1.61
N LYS A 49 18.19 -3.02 -1.22
CA LYS A 49 19.41 -2.56 -1.91
C LYS A 49 19.16 -2.28 -3.40
N LEU A 50 18.05 -1.61 -3.69
CA LEU A 50 17.68 -1.20 -5.04
C LEU A 50 18.13 0.24 -5.30
N SER A 51 18.40 0.53 -6.56
CA SER A 51 18.65 1.88 -7.06
C SER A 51 17.38 2.48 -7.69
N ASN A 52 17.35 3.79 -7.91
CA ASN A 52 16.24 4.44 -8.63
C ASN A 52 16.01 3.88 -10.04
N LYS A 53 17.05 3.29 -10.66
CA LYS A 53 16.98 2.69 -12.00
C LYS A 53 16.27 1.33 -11.98
N ASP A 54 16.37 0.62 -10.87
CA ASP A 54 15.85 -0.74 -10.70
C ASP A 54 14.31 -0.72 -10.48
N VAL A 55 13.74 0.46 -10.23
CA VAL A 55 12.32 0.63 -9.92
C VAL A 55 11.69 1.60 -10.89
N ASN A 56 10.77 1.10 -11.72
CA ASN A 56 9.94 1.95 -12.57
C ASN A 56 9.01 2.81 -11.68
N TYR A 57 9.36 4.08 -11.50
CA TYR A 57 8.65 4.99 -10.59
C TYR A 57 7.16 5.13 -10.92
N LYS A 58 6.80 5.23 -12.21
CA LYS A 58 5.40 5.34 -12.62
C LYS A 58 4.64 4.09 -12.16
N ARG A 59 5.16 2.91 -12.46
CA ARG A 59 4.54 1.63 -12.06
C ARG A 59 4.47 1.50 -10.55
N PHE A 60 5.53 1.88 -9.85
CA PHE A 60 5.57 1.94 -8.39
C PHE A 60 4.43 2.78 -7.83
N MET A 61 4.22 4.00 -8.33
CA MET A 61 3.17 4.91 -7.84
C MET A 61 1.75 4.32 -7.97
N TYR A 62 1.49 3.56 -9.02
CA TYR A 62 0.21 2.85 -9.15
C TYR A 62 0.11 1.70 -8.15
N ILE A 63 1.14 0.85 -8.06
CA ILE A 63 1.14 -0.31 -7.17
C ILE A 63 1.07 0.13 -5.69
N SER A 64 1.83 1.15 -5.30
CA SER A 64 1.78 1.70 -3.95
C SER A 64 0.41 2.28 -3.62
N GLY A 65 -0.29 2.84 -4.61
CA GLY A 65 -1.70 3.22 -4.48
C GLY A 65 -2.63 2.07 -4.10
N PHE A 66 -2.51 0.95 -4.82
CA PHE A 66 -3.29 -0.25 -4.52
C PHE A 66 -2.92 -0.82 -3.14
N ILE A 67 -1.62 -0.88 -2.80
CA ILE A 67 -1.13 -1.36 -1.52
C ILE A 67 -1.62 -0.47 -0.36
N ASN A 68 -1.45 0.84 -0.47
CA ASN A 68 -1.88 1.77 0.57
C ASN A 68 -3.40 1.73 0.78
N THR A 69 -4.17 1.64 -0.29
CA THR A 69 -5.62 1.47 -0.18
C THR A 69 -5.98 0.14 0.49
N PHE A 70 -5.31 -0.94 0.10
CA PHE A 70 -5.48 -2.26 0.72
C PHE A 70 -5.20 -2.23 2.22
N ILE A 71 -4.09 -1.59 2.64
CA ILE A 71 -3.73 -1.44 4.05
C ILE A 71 -4.82 -0.68 4.81
N ILE A 72 -5.25 0.48 4.29
CA ILE A 72 -6.25 1.34 4.96
C ILE A 72 -7.58 0.59 5.11
N VAL A 73 -8.10 0.03 4.03
CA VAL A 73 -9.43 -0.60 4.01
C VAL A 73 -9.44 -1.87 4.83
N THR A 74 -8.39 -2.69 4.74
CA THR A 74 -8.27 -3.93 5.52
C THR A 74 -8.18 -3.63 7.01
N THR A 75 -7.35 -2.67 7.41
CA THR A 75 -7.28 -2.22 8.80
C THR A 75 -8.63 -1.72 9.28
N TYR A 76 -9.27 -0.82 8.52
CA TYR A 76 -10.60 -0.29 8.86
C TYR A 76 -11.62 -1.40 9.07
N MET A 77 -11.70 -2.37 8.15
CA MET A 77 -12.67 -3.45 8.22
C MET A 77 -12.42 -4.38 9.40
N ILE A 78 -11.16 -4.74 9.68
CA ILE A 78 -10.82 -5.56 10.84
C ILE A 78 -11.20 -4.83 12.13
N VAL A 79 -10.73 -3.60 12.25
CA VAL A 79 -10.88 -2.80 13.47
C VAL A 79 -12.35 -2.45 13.75
N SER A 80 -13.09 -2.02 12.73
CA SER A 80 -14.50 -1.62 12.88
C SER A 80 -15.45 -2.79 13.14
N LYS A 81 -15.15 -3.99 12.62
CA LYS A 81 -16.02 -5.16 12.78
C LYS A 81 -15.68 -6.03 13.99
N LEU A 82 -14.41 -6.09 14.42
CA LEU A 82 -14.00 -6.94 15.54
C LEU A 82 -13.93 -6.20 16.89
N LEU A 83 -13.74 -4.88 16.89
CA LEU A 83 -13.49 -4.12 18.11
C LEU A 83 -14.60 -3.10 18.33
N ASN A 84 -15.23 -3.12 19.51
CA ASN A 84 -16.35 -2.22 19.82
C ASN A 84 -15.92 -0.88 20.41
N LYS A 85 -14.74 -0.82 21.03
CA LYS A 85 -14.25 0.37 21.76
C LYS A 85 -13.23 1.13 20.91
N TRP A 86 -13.46 2.43 20.71
CA TRP A 86 -12.61 3.30 19.89
C TRP A 86 -11.13 3.29 20.29
N PHE A 87 -10.82 3.21 21.59
CA PHE A 87 -9.43 3.13 22.06
C PHE A 87 -8.70 1.86 21.59
N TRP A 88 -9.37 0.70 21.69
CA TRP A 88 -8.82 -0.57 21.19
C TRP A 88 -8.71 -0.59 19.67
N GLN A 89 -9.67 0.04 19.00
CA GLN A 89 -9.63 0.21 17.55
C GLN A 89 -8.36 0.92 17.09
N LEU A 90 -8.00 2.01 17.78
CA LEU A 90 -6.80 2.78 17.48
C LEU A 90 -5.53 1.97 17.74
N LEU A 91 -5.41 1.34 18.91
CA LEU A 91 -4.22 0.57 19.29
C LEU A 91 -3.97 -0.60 18.33
N CYS A 92 -5.00 -1.43 18.09
CA CYS A 92 -4.89 -2.55 17.17
C CYS A 92 -4.70 -2.08 15.73
N GLY A 93 -5.31 -0.98 15.33
CA GLY A 93 -5.18 -0.41 13.99
C GLY A 93 -3.73 -0.07 13.65
N ILE A 94 -2.99 0.55 14.57
CA ILE A 94 -1.56 0.87 14.38
C ILE A 94 -0.74 -0.39 14.15
N VAL A 95 -0.97 -1.43 14.97
CA VAL A 95 -0.24 -2.71 14.86
C VAL A 95 -0.55 -3.39 13.52
N ILE A 96 -1.81 -3.44 13.11
CA ILE A 96 -2.23 -4.04 11.85
C ILE A 96 -1.63 -3.29 10.66
N ILE A 97 -1.66 -1.95 10.67
CA ILE A 97 -1.03 -1.13 9.61
C ILE A 97 0.46 -1.45 9.49
N ALA A 98 1.19 -1.47 10.61
CA ALA A 98 2.62 -1.77 10.60
C ALA A 98 2.91 -3.16 10.00
N LEU A 99 2.16 -4.18 10.41
CA LEU A 99 2.30 -5.53 9.86
C LEU A 99 2.00 -5.58 8.36
N LEU A 100 0.91 -4.94 7.92
CA LEU A 100 0.51 -4.94 6.51
C LEU A 100 1.49 -4.14 5.64
N ILE A 101 2.10 -3.07 6.15
CA ILE A 101 3.18 -2.35 5.47
C ILE A 101 4.37 -3.29 5.24
N ILE A 102 4.86 -3.95 6.29
CA ILE A 102 6.01 -4.87 6.20
C ILE A 102 5.74 -5.99 5.19
N ILE A 103 4.55 -6.60 5.25
CA ILE A 103 4.19 -7.69 4.34
C ILE A 103 4.06 -7.18 2.90
N SER A 104 3.23 -6.16 2.67
CA SER A 104 2.88 -5.72 1.32
C SER A 104 4.06 -5.09 0.59
N TYR A 105 4.77 -4.19 1.25
CA TYR A 105 5.97 -3.57 0.68
C TYR A 105 7.16 -4.52 0.66
N GLY A 106 7.19 -5.50 1.56
CA GLY A 106 8.17 -6.58 1.50
C GLY A 106 8.01 -7.45 0.26
N ILE A 107 6.76 -7.79 -0.11
CA ILE A 107 6.46 -8.51 -1.36
C ILE A 107 6.86 -7.65 -2.56
N LEU A 108 6.47 -6.37 -2.58
CA LEU A 108 6.81 -5.46 -3.68
C LEU A 108 8.33 -5.29 -3.85
N GLY A 109 9.08 -5.20 -2.75
CA GLY A 109 10.54 -5.10 -2.79
C GLY A 109 11.23 -6.34 -3.31
N ARG A 110 10.79 -7.53 -2.88
CA ARG A 110 11.29 -8.80 -3.44
C ARG A 110 11.00 -8.92 -4.93
N TYR A 111 9.85 -8.44 -5.39
CA TYR A 111 9.51 -8.42 -6.82
C TYR A 111 10.53 -7.60 -7.63
N TYR A 112 10.81 -6.35 -7.23
CA TYR A 112 11.81 -5.54 -7.93
C TYR A 112 13.22 -6.11 -7.81
N GLN A 113 13.60 -6.66 -6.65
CA GLN A 113 14.90 -7.30 -6.46
C GLN A 113 15.11 -8.52 -7.36
N LYS A 114 14.06 -9.32 -7.57
CA LYS A 114 14.13 -10.46 -8.48
C LYS A 114 14.31 -10.01 -9.93
N ASN A 115 13.57 -8.99 -10.36
CA ASN A 115 13.68 -8.46 -11.73
C ASN A 115 15.09 -7.93 -12.03
N LYS A 116 15.70 -7.19 -11.11
CA LYS A 116 17.08 -6.72 -11.22
C LYS A 116 18.07 -7.85 -11.51
N LYS A 117 18.00 -8.94 -10.72
CA LYS A 117 18.89 -10.12 -10.90
C LYS A 117 18.70 -10.83 -12.24
N HIS A 118 17.53 -10.71 -12.86
CA HIS A 118 17.29 -11.26 -14.19
C HIS A 118 17.86 -10.37 -15.30
N GLU A 119 17.86 -9.05 -15.13
CA GLU A 119 18.46 -8.10 -16.09
C GLU A 119 19.99 -8.09 -16.04
N GLU A 120 20.59 -8.49 -14.90
CA GLU A 120 22.05 -8.62 -14.73
C GLU A 120 22.64 -9.96 -15.23
N ARG A 121 21.80 -10.92 -15.67
CA ARG A 121 22.22 -12.23 -16.21
C ARG A 121 22.16 -12.24 -17.73
#